data_AF-A0A2V6AIC8-F1
#
_entry.id   AF-A0A2V6AIC8-F1
#
_cell.length_a   1.000
_cell.length_b   1.000
_cell.length_c   1.000
_cell.angle_alpha   90.00
_cell.angle_beta   90.00
_cell.angle_gamma   90.00
#
_symmetry.space_group_name_H-M   'P 1'
#
loop_
_entity.id
_entity.type
_entity.pdbx_description
1 polymer ?
#
loop_
_entity_poly.entity_id
_entity_poly.type
_entity_poly.pdbx_seq_one_letter_code
_entity_poly.pdbx_strand_id
1 'polypeptide(L)'
;MNSIRQIRLKIDELFQIDPQKRDQPKDLAAITVYVLKHYAFLPKPLAVVLEGDEVVISFPEEPDAKKNEASRLVERAVKRARDGSYEKAIGIYKRVLELQPSFHAARRDLAMAYVEVGDVESATNHLIEVLRLDPKARGASPQRSSGIPTIATS
;
A
#
# COMPACT_ATOMS: atom_id res chain seq x y z
N MET A 1 7.70 22.54 -1.19
CA MET A 1 6.36 22.14 -1.67
C MET A 1 6.21 20.67 -1.31
N ASN A 2 5.17 20.29 -0.55
CA ASN A 2 4.97 18.88 -0.23
C ASN A 2 4.45 18.17 -1.50
N SER A 3 5.25 17.25 -2.03
CA SER A 3 4.86 16.42 -3.17
C SER A 3 3.65 15.54 -2.79
N ILE A 4 2.75 15.30 -3.75
CA ILE A 4 1.60 14.41 -3.56
C ILE A 4 1.92 13.09 -4.25
N ARG A 5 1.75 11.97 -3.54
CA ARG A 5 1.81 10.63 -4.13
C ARG A 5 0.41 10.15 -4.45
N GLN A 6 0.31 9.36 -5.52
CA GLN A 6 -0.94 8.77 -5.99
C GLN A 6 -0.79 7.26 -6.14
N ILE A 7 -1.79 6.52 -5.69
CA ILE A 7 -1.98 5.11 -5.98
C ILE A 7 -3.20 5.00 -6.89
N ARG A 8 -3.04 4.32 -8.03
CA ARG A 8 -4.11 4.06 -8.99
C ARG A 8 -4.44 2.58 -9.00
N LEU A 9 -5.72 2.27 -8.92
CA LEU A 9 -6.24 0.91 -8.79
C LEU A 9 -7.49 0.79 -9.64
N LYS A 10 -7.69 -0.34 -10.33
CA LYS A 10 -8.99 -0.65 -10.92
C LYS A 10 -10.00 -0.93 -9.80
N ILE A 11 -11.24 -0.45 -9.95
CA ILE A 11 -12.30 -0.70 -8.96
C ILE A 11 -12.50 -2.21 -8.76
N ASP A 12 -12.40 -3.00 -9.83
CA ASP A 12 -12.51 -4.47 -9.74
C ASP A 12 -11.37 -5.10 -8.93
N GLU A 13 -10.17 -4.54 -8.98
CA GLU A 13 -9.01 -5.02 -8.19
C GLU A 13 -9.07 -4.63 -6.72
N LEU A 14 -9.82 -3.57 -6.39
CA LEU A 14 -9.98 -3.10 -5.02
C LEU A 14 -10.63 -4.18 -4.14
N PHE A 15 -11.60 -4.93 -4.70
CA PHE A 15 -12.37 -5.97 -4.03
C PHE A 15 -11.80 -7.39 -4.22
N GLN A 16 -10.73 -7.59 -4.99
CA GLN A 16 -10.12 -8.93 -5.15
C GLN A 16 -9.50 -9.46 -3.86
N ILE A 17 -9.03 -8.56 -2.99
CA ILE A 17 -8.44 -8.90 -1.68
C ILE A 17 -9.53 -9.36 -0.69
N ASP A 18 -10.79 -8.99 -0.92
CA ASP A 18 -11.92 -9.30 -0.04
C ASP A 18 -13.09 -9.90 -0.86
N PRO A 19 -13.08 -11.22 -1.13
CA PRO A 19 -14.04 -11.88 -2.02
C PRO A 19 -15.50 -11.68 -1.62
N GLN A 20 -15.75 -11.45 -0.32
CA GLN A 20 -17.07 -11.20 0.26
C GLN A 20 -17.67 -9.85 -0.16
N LYS A 21 -16.87 -8.96 -0.78
CA LYS A 21 -17.30 -7.62 -1.19
C LYS A 21 -17.42 -7.42 -2.70
N ARG A 22 -17.30 -8.48 -3.49
CA ARG A 22 -17.45 -8.42 -4.95
C ARG A 22 -18.80 -7.85 -5.40
N ASP A 23 -19.84 -8.06 -4.60
CA ASP A 23 -21.22 -7.65 -4.89
C ASP A 23 -21.61 -6.32 -4.22
N GLN A 24 -20.68 -5.63 -3.55
CA GLN A 24 -20.97 -4.34 -2.92
C GLN A 24 -21.17 -3.22 -3.96
N PRO A 25 -21.96 -2.18 -3.62
CA PRO A 25 -22.11 -1.00 -4.47
C PRO A 25 -20.73 -0.42 -4.78
N LYS A 26 -20.43 -0.23 -6.07
CA LYS A 26 -19.19 0.39 -6.55
C LYS A 26 -19.32 1.91 -6.64
N ASP A 27 -20.14 2.50 -5.76
CA ASP A 27 -20.32 3.95 -5.70
C ASP A 27 -19.16 4.62 -4.95
N LEU A 28 -19.02 5.92 -5.14
CA LEU A 28 -17.92 6.69 -4.54
C LEU A 28 -17.91 6.57 -3.00
N ALA A 29 -19.09 6.51 -2.37
CA ALA A 29 -19.20 6.41 -0.92
C ALA A 29 -18.65 5.08 -0.40
N ALA A 30 -19.08 3.94 -0.96
CA ALA A 30 -18.58 2.63 -0.56
C ALA A 30 -17.08 2.47 -0.84
N ILE A 31 -16.61 2.92 -2.01
CA ILE A 31 -15.19 2.90 -2.35
C ILE A 31 -14.39 3.77 -1.37
N THR A 32 -14.87 4.96 -1.04
CA THR A 32 -14.20 5.85 -0.08
C THR A 32 -14.12 5.21 1.31
N VAL A 33 -15.22 4.62 1.81
CA VAL A 33 -15.23 3.92 3.10
C VAL A 33 -14.25 2.74 3.09
N TYR A 34 -14.23 1.97 1.99
CA TYR A 34 -13.28 0.87 1.81
C TYR A 34 -11.84 1.37 1.84
N VAL A 35 -11.51 2.40 1.07
CA VAL A 35 -10.17 2.99 1.01
C VAL A 35 -9.75 3.50 2.39
N LEU A 36 -10.59 4.27 3.06
CA LEU A 36 -10.28 4.82 4.38
C LEU A 36 -10.04 3.73 5.43
N LYS A 37 -10.75 2.60 5.33
CA LYS A 37 -10.55 1.45 6.23
C LYS A 37 -9.25 0.71 5.93
N HIS A 38 -8.95 0.45 4.65
CA HIS A 38 -7.87 -0.44 4.23
C HIS A 38 -6.53 0.25 3.95
N TYR A 39 -6.56 1.58 3.78
CA TYR A 39 -5.41 2.46 3.60
C TYR A 39 -5.27 3.46 4.76
N ALA A 40 -5.88 3.17 5.91
CA ALA A 40 -5.83 4.01 7.12
C ALA A 40 -4.41 4.33 7.59
N PHE A 41 -3.45 3.47 7.24
CA PHE A 41 -2.04 3.63 7.57
C PHE A 41 -1.35 4.73 6.73
N LEU A 42 -1.92 5.20 5.63
CA LEU A 42 -1.31 6.26 4.81
C LEU A 42 -1.34 7.61 5.53
N PRO A 43 -0.40 8.52 5.20
CA PRO A 43 -0.40 9.86 5.75
C PRO A 43 -1.66 10.64 5.33
N LYS A 44 -2.24 11.39 6.28
CA LYS A 44 -3.45 12.20 6.07
C LYS A 44 -3.09 13.61 5.58
N PRO A 45 -3.98 14.29 4.82
CA PRO A 45 -5.28 13.82 4.37
C PRO A 45 -5.19 12.82 3.20
N LEU A 46 -6.06 11.81 3.19
CA LEU A 46 -6.27 10.95 2.02
C LEU A 46 -7.38 11.58 1.17
N ALA A 47 -7.11 11.77 -0.12
CA ALA A 47 -8.11 12.14 -1.12
C ALA A 47 -8.38 10.94 -2.03
N VAL A 48 -9.66 10.62 -2.23
CA VAL A 48 -10.10 9.51 -3.07
C VAL A 48 -10.91 10.10 -4.23
N VAL A 49 -10.49 9.81 -5.46
CA VAL A 49 -11.13 10.29 -6.69
C VAL A 49 -11.41 9.10 -7.58
N LEU A 50 -12.57 9.10 -8.25
CA LEU A 50 -12.88 8.11 -9.28
C LEU A 50 -12.57 8.72 -10.66
N GLU A 51 -11.70 8.05 -11.42
CA GLU A 51 -11.38 8.38 -12.80
C GLU A 51 -11.84 7.21 -13.68
N GLY A 52 -13.09 7.28 -14.15
CA GLY A 52 -13.69 6.19 -14.93
C GLY A 52 -13.89 4.93 -14.10
N ASP A 53 -13.14 3.87 -14.43
CA ASP A 53 -13.12 2.58 -13.74
C ASP A 53 -11.93 2.43 -12.76
N GLU A 54 -11.19 3.51 -12.52
CA GLU A 54 -10.07 3.58 -11.59
C GLU A 54 -10.40 4.40 -10.35
N VAL A 55 -9.88 3.95 -9.20
CA VAL A 55 -9.81 4.74 -7.97
C VAL A 55 -8.39 5.27 -7.80
N VAL A 56 -8.30 6.59 -7.66
CA VAL A 56 -7.06 7.33 -7.42
C VAL A 56 -7.03 7.77 -5.96
N ILE A 57 -6.09 7.21 -5.20
CA ILE A 57 -5.86 7.56 -3.79
C ILE A 57 -4.65 8.49 -3.75
N SER A 58 -4.88 9.76 -3.40
CA SER A 58 -3.84 10.77 -3.26
C SER A 58 -3.54 11.04 -1.79
N PHE A 59 -2.27 11.14 -1.43
CA PHE A 59 -1.82 11.44 -0.07
C PHE A 59 -0.56 12.30 -0.10
N PRO A 60 -0.33 13.15 0.92
CA PRO A 60 0.88 13.94 1.00
C PRO A 60 2.09 13.03 1.22
N GLU A 61 3.17 13.33 0.53
CA GLU A 61 4.44 12.67 0.76
C GLU A 61 5.03 13.10 2.12
N GLU A 62 5.66 12.15 2.82
CA GLU A 62 6.30 12.41 4.09
C GLU A 62 7.50 13.38 3.91
N PRO A 63 7.80 14.23 4.91
CA PRO A 63 8.96 15.12 4.86
C PRO A 63 10.26 14.35 4.71
N ASP A 64 11.21 14.88 3.93
CA ASP A 64 12.50 14.20 3.68
C ASP A 64 13.29 13.96 4.96
N ALA A 65 13.16 14.82 5.96
CA ALA A 65 13.73 14.59 7.28
C ALA A 65 13.25 13.27 7.91
N LYS A 66 11.94 12.98 7.83
CA LYS A 66 11.36 11.73 8.34
C LYS A 66 11.77 10.53 7.48
N LYS A 67 11.84 10.67 6.16
CA LYS A 67 12.32 9.60 5.26
C LYS A 67 13.79 9.24 5.51
N ASN A 68 14.63 10.25 5.74
CA ASN A 68 16.05 10.07 6.03
C ASN A 68 16.24 9.38 7.39
N GLU A 69 15.48 9.78 8.40
CA GLU A 69 15.47 9.10 9.70
C GLU A 69 14.96 7.65 9.58
N ALA A 70 13.86 7.43 8.85
CA ALA A 70 13.30 6.12 8.58
C ALA A 70 14.32 5.20 7.89
N SER A 71 15.03 5.70 6.88
CA SER A 71 16.08 4.94 6.16
C SER A 71 17.20 4.46 7.10
N ARG A 72 17.68 5.34 8.00
CA ARG A 72 18.70 4.97 9.00
C ARG A 72 18.20 3.90 9.97
N LEU A 73 16.93 4.02 10.39
CA LEU A 73 16.31 3.01 11.26
C LEU A 73 16.13 1.66 10.55
N VAL A 74 15.81 1.66 9.25
CA VAL A 74 15.72 0.41 8.46
C VAL A 74 17.06 -0.33 8.44
N GLU A 75 18.17 0.36 8.19
CA GLU A 75 19.49 -0.28 8.21
C GLU A 75 19.77 -0.97 9.57
N ARG A 76 19.38 -0.31 10.67
CA ARG A 76 19.47 -0.88 12.01
C ARG A 76 18.52 -2.08 12.20
N ALA A 77 17.29 -2.01 11.72
CA ALA A 77 16.32 -3.08 11.81
C ALA A 77 16.78 -4.33 11.04
N VAL A 78 17.25 -4.14 9.80
CA VAL A 78 17.81 -5.19 8.95
C VAL A 78 19.00 -5.86 9.63
N LYS A 79 19.90 -5.07 10.25
CA LYS A 79 21.01 -5.63 11.02
C LYS A 79 20.51 -6.52 12.18
N ARG A 80 19.52 -6.04 12.95
CA ARG A 80 18.93 -6.83 14.05
C ARG A 80 18.25 -8.10 13.58
N ALA A 81 17.55 -8.06 12.44
CA ALA A 81 16.93 -9.24 11.85
C ALA A 81 17.99 -10.25 11.39
N ARG A 82 19.08 -9.79 10.77
CA ARG A 82 20.21 -10.66 10.37
C ARG A 82 20.91 -11.30 11.57
N ASP A 83 20.97 -10.60 12.69
CA ASP A 83 21.51 -11.12 13.96
C ASP A 83 20.52 -12.07 14.69
N GLY A 84 19.37 -12.41 14.08
CA GLY A 84 18.32 -13.25 14.66
C GLY A 84 17.50 -12.57 15.78
N SER A 85 17.74 -11.28 16.04
CA SER A 85 17.03 -10.51 17.06
C SER A 85 15.73 -9.92 16.50
N TYR A 86 14.80 -10.78 16.10
CA TYR A 86 13.58 -10.40 15.36
C TYR A 86 12.64 -9.49 16.16
N GLU A 87 12.48 -9.69 17.48
CA GLU A 87 11.63 -8.83 18.33
C GLU A 87 12.16 -7.39 18.37
N LYS A 88 13.49 -7.23 18.40
CA LYS A 88 14.14 -5.91 18.33
C LYS A 88 13.96 -5.29 16.94
N ALA A 89 14.07 -6.10 15.88
CA ALA A 89 13.83 -5.64 14.52
C ALA A 89 12.39 -5.15 14.34
N ILE A 90 11.40 -5.90 14.85
CA ILE A 90 9.98 -5.54 14.86
C ILE A 90 9.78 -4.16 15.49
N GLY A 91 10.34 -3.92 16.68
CA GLY A 91 10.23 -2.62 17.35
C GLY A 91 10.79 -1.46 16.51
N ILE A 92 11.92 -1.68 15.84
CA ILE A 92 12.52 -0.65 14.97
C ILE A 92 11.68 -0.45 13.70
N TYR A 93 11.22 -1.51 13.05
CA TYR A 93 10.37 -1.41 11.86
C TYR A 93 9.04 -0.71 12.15
N LYS A 94 8.43 -0.93 13.33
CA LYS A 94 7.26 -0.15 13.75
C LYS A 94 7.56 1.34 13.78
N ARG A 95 8.72 1.73 14.35
CA ARG A 95 9.15 3.13 14.37
C ARG A 95 9.42 3.68 12.96
N VAL A 96 9.97 2.87 12.06
CA VAL A 96 10.12 3.25 10.65
C VAL A 96 8.77 3.59 10.04
N LEU A 97 7.75 2.75 10.26
CA LEU A 97 6.40 2.96 9.72
C LEU A 97 5.64 4.12 10.39
N GLU A 98 6.00 4.52 11.61
CA GLU A 98 5.49 5.75 12.22
C GLU A 98 6.05 7.01 11.52
N LEU A 99 7.30 6.96 11.06
CA LEU A 99 7.97 8.06 10.36
C LEU A 99 7.57 8.13 8.89
N GLN A 100 7.52 6.97 8.24
CA GLN A 100 7.19 6.80 6.84
C GLN A 100 6.17 5.66 6.65
N PRO A 101 4.88 5.94 6.88
CA PRO A 101 3.85 4.91 6.78
C PRO A 101 3.69 4.30 5.39
N SER A 102 4.06 5.04 4.34
CA SER A 102 4.07 4.57 2.95
C SER A 102 5.25 3.64 2.59
N PHE A 103 6.16 3.35 3.54
CA PHE A 103 7.36 2.55 3.26
C PHE A 103 7.06 1.04 3.17
N HIS A 104 6.62 0.60 1.99
CA HIS A 104 6.23 -0.79 1.72
C HIS A 104 7.34 -1.81 1.99
N ALA A 105 8.61 -1.50 1.68
CA ALA A 105 9.72 -2.42 1.95
C ALA A 105 9.89 -2.69 3.45
N ALA A 106 9.83 -1.64 4.29
CA ALA A 106 9.88 -1.80 5.75
C ALA A 106 8.67 -2.58 6.29
N ARG A 107 7.48 -2.41 5.70
CA ARG A 107 6.28 -3.16 6.08
C ARG A 107 6.38 -4.64 5.71
N ARG A 108 6.95 -4.97 4.55
CA ARG A 108 7.24 -6.35 4.15
C ARG A 108 8.27 -6.99 5.08
N ASP A 109 9.35 -6.28 5.39
CA ASP A 109 10.40 -6.82 6.25
C ASP A 109 9.92 -6.96 7.71
N LEU A 110 9.03 -6.08 8.17
CA LEU A 110 8.30 -6.24 9.43
C LEU A 110 7.46 -7.52 9.43
N ALA A 111 6.71 -7.78 8.35
CA ALA A 111 5.93 -9.01 8.24
C ALA A 111 6.82 -10.26 8.27
N MET A 112 7.98 -10.22 7.61
CA MET A 112 8.94 -11.31 7.67
C MET A 112 9.46 -11.52 9.10
N ALA A 113 9.82 -10.45 9.80
CA ALA A 113 10.24 -10.55 11.20
C ALA A 113 9.13 -11.12 12.10
N TYR A 114 7.86 -10.86 11.79
CA TYR A 114 6.73 -11.47 12.48
C TYR A 114 6.58 -12.97 12.20
N VAL A 115 6.84 -13.43 10.97
CA VAL A 115 6.88 -14.87 10.63
C VAL A 115 7.94 -15.58 11.48
N GLU A 116 9.12 -14.98 11.61
CA GLU A 116 10.25 -15.58 12.34
C GLU A 116 9.98 -15.72 13.85
N VAL A 117 9.19 -14.83 14.45
CA VAL A 117 8.76 -14.95 15.86
C VAL A 117 7.49 -15.79 16.03
N GLY A 118 6.94 -16.35 14.94
CA GLY A 118 5.75 -17.20 14.94
C GLY A 118 4.40 -16.46 14.95
N ASP A 119 4.40 -15.13 14.86
CA ASP A 119 3.17 -14.32 14.78
C ASP A 119 2.71 -14.19 13.32
N VAL A 120 2.18 -15.30 12.79
CA VAL A 120 1.71 -15.41 11.40
C VAL A 120 0.52 -14.49 11.13
N GLU A 121 -0.30 -14.19 12.15
CA GLU A 121 -1.45 -13.30 12.01
C GLU A 121 -1.01 -11.87 11.73
N SER A 122 -0.11 -11.31 12.53
CA SER A 122 0.47 -9.98 12.30
C SER A 122 1.22 -9.91 10.96
N ALA A 123 1.97 -10.96 10.62
CA ALA A 123 2.66 -11.04 9.33
C ALA A 123 1.67 -10.96 8.16
N THR A 124 0.61 -11.76 8.20
CA THR A 124 -0.42 -11.81 7.14
C THR A 124 -1.09 -10.44 6.96
N ASN A 125 -1.46 -9.79 8.06
CA ASN A 125 -2.07 -8.46 8.02
C ASN A 125 -1.15 -7.43 7.33
N HIS A 126 0.13 -7.42 7.68
CA HIS A 126 1.10 -6.51 7.06
C HIS A 126 1.39 -6.83 5.59
N LEU A 127 1.44 -8.10 5.19
CA LEU A 127 1.60 -8.48 3.78
C LEU A 127 0.40 -8.05 2.94
N ILE A 128 -0.82 -8.18 3.46
CA ILE A 128 -2.04 -7.72 2.79
C ILE A 128 -1.96 -6.21 2.51
N GLU A 129 -1.46 -5.42 3.47
CA GLU A 129 -1.27 -3.98 3.30
C GLU A 129 -0.20 -3.63 2.25
N VAL A 130 0.87 -4.43 2.15
CA VAL A 130 1.90 -4.26 1.10
C VAL A 130 1.30 -4.49 -0.29
N LEU A 131 0.48 -5.54 -0.47
CA LEU A 131 -0.20 -5.82 -1.74
C LEU A 131 -1.16 -4.70 -2.15
N ARG A 132 -1.71 -3.97 -1.18
CA ARG A 132 -2.56 -2.79 -1.43
C ARG A 132 -1.76 -1.58 -1.92
N LEU A 133 -0.50 -1.45 -1.50
CA LEU A 133 0.41 -0.34 -1.88
C LEU A 133 1.09 -0.53 -3.23
N ASP A 134 1.37 -1.79 -3.61
CA ASP A 134 1.96 -2.12 -4.90
C ASP A 134 0.98 -3.00 -5.70
N PRO A 135 0.08 -2.38 -6.48
CA PRO A 135 -0.83 -3.11 -7.36
C PRO A 135 -0.08 -3.83 -8.49
N LYS A 136 1.10 -3.33 -8.90
CA LYS A 136 1.90 -3.95 -9.96
C LYS A 136 2.50 -5.28 -9.52
N ALA A 137 2.89 -5.40 -8.25
CA ALA A 137 3.34 -6.67 -7.67
C ALA A 137 2.25 -7.76 -7.67
N ARG A 138 0.95 -7.40 -7.74
CA ARG A 138 -0.17 -8.36 -7.85
C ARG A 138 -0.36 -8.96 -9.26
N GLY A 139 0.52 -8.64 -10.21
CA GLY A 139 0.35 -9.05 -11.61
C GLY A 139 -0.60 -8.14 -12.38
N ALA A 140 -0.67 -6.85 -12.01
CA ALA A 140 -1.35 -5.83 -12.80
C ALA A 140 -0.63 -5.70 -14.14
N SER A 141 -1.12 -6.45 -15.12
CA SER A 141 -0.84 -6.19 -16.52
C SER A 141 -1.22 -4.74 -16.75
N PRO A 142 -0.36 -3.89 -17.34
CA PRO A 142 -0.88 -2.71 -17.99
C PRO A 142 -1.77 -3.27 -19.09
N GLN A 143 -3.09 -3.35 -18.88
CA GLN A 143 -3.98 -3.47 -20.01
C GLN A 143 -3.69 -2.24 -20.83
N ARG A 144 -2.93 -2.45 -21.91
CA ARG A 144 -2.89 -1.55 -23.03
C ARG A 144 -4.33 -1.12 -23.24
N SER A 145 -4.56 0.17 -23.33
CA SER A 145 -5.63 0.69 -24.16
C SER A 145 -5.41 0.16 -25.58
N SER A 146 -5.67 -1.13 -25.80
CA SER A 146 -5.88 -1.65 -27.13
C SER A 146 -7.14 -0.93 -27.58
N GLY A 147 -6.92 0.03 -28.47
CA GLY A 147 -7.98 0.62 -29.26
C GLY A 147 -8.88 -0.47 -29.82
N ILE A 148 -10.07 -0.09 -30.26
CA ILE A 148 -10.46 0.05 -31.67
C ILE A 148 -12.01 0.20 -31.63
N PRO A 149 -12.74 0.75 -32.62
CA PRO A 149 -12.42 1.65 -33.74
C PRO A 149 -13.31 2.91 -33.74
N THR A 150 -12.85 4.00 -34.38
CA THR A 150 -13.81 4.89 -35.08
C THR A 150 -13.47 4.84 -36.56
N ILE A 151 -14.24 4.04 -37.28
CA ILE A 151 -14.31 4.06 -38.74
C ILE A 151 -14.71 5.47 -39.18
N ALA A 152 -13.78 6.19 -39.81
CA ALA A 152 -14.11 7.35 -40.64
C ALA A 152 -14.29 6.83 -42.06
N THR A 153 -15.55 6.61 -42.43
CA THR A 153 -15.98 6.39 -43.81
C THR A 153 -15.55 7.59 -44.66
N SER A 154 -14.91 7.31 -45.79
CA SER A 154 -14.56 8.27 -46.84
C SER A 154 -15.78 8.80 -47.58
#